data_AF-A0A5F2C0B1-F1
#
_entry.id   AF-A0A5F2C0B1-F1
#
_cell.length_a   1.000
_cell.length_b   1.000
_cell.length_c   1.000
_cell.angle_alpha   90.00
_cell.angle_beta   90.00
_cell.angle_gamma   90.00
#
_symmetry.space_group_name_H-M   'P 1'
#
loop_
_entity.id
_entity.type
_entity.pdbx_description
1 polymer ?
#
loop_
_entity_poly.entity_id
_entity_poly.type
_entity_poly.pdbx_seq_one_letter_code
_entity_poly.pdbx_strand_id
1 'polypeptide(L)'
;MNRKLKNISFVLLFLLGVSTSYAQSGTTETTLHDFMEDYTKPASKKAKKGDKVALERILKEVPNWALDEQKTKWKEITDKALASGDLESSCKNCHKEYKKEYKKSYRKRPIQVSNELISFLKNSK
;
A
#
# COMPACT_ATOMS: atom_id res chain seq x y z
N MET A 1 23.22 61.40 -37.55
CA MET A 1 21.85 61.04 -37.11
C MET A 1 21.54 59.64 -37.64
N ASN A 2 20.99 58.66 -36.94
CA ASN A 2 20.67 58.48 -35.52
C ASN A 2 20.54 56.96 -35.27
N ARG A 3 21.11 56.51 -34.15
CA ARG A 3 21.03 55.15 -33.60
C ARG A 3 19.59 54.71 -33.38
N LYS A 4 19.24 53.46 -33.71
CA LYS A 4 18.25 52.65 -32.95
C LYS A 4 18.65 51.18 -32.88
N LEU A 5 19.64 50.89 -32.01
CA LEU A 5 19.57 49.70 -31.17
C LEU A 5 18.55 50.01 -30.06
N LYS A 6 17.50 49.20 -29.92
CA LYS A 6 16.70 49.19 -28.70
C LYS A 6 16.19 47.77 -28.43
N ASN A 7 16.96 47.08 -27.59
CA ASN A 7 16.58 46.07 -26.61
C ASN A 7 15.15 45.51 -26.67
N ILE A 8 15.03 44.21 -26.95
CA ILE A 8 14.09 43.29 -26.28
C ILE A 8 14.87 41.97 -26.13
N SER A 9 15.64 41.81 -25.05
CA SER A 9 15.23 41.19 -23.79
C SER A 9 15.00 39.67 -23.91
N PHE A 10 16.07 38.94 -23.61
CA PHE A 10 16.15 37.84 -22.64
C PHE A 10 14.95 36.88 -22.47
N VAL A 11 15.31 35.59 -22.39
CA VAL A 11 14.53 34.44 -21.90
C VAL A 11 13.69 33.72 -22.95
N LEU A 12 14.25 32.63 -23.51
CA LEU A 12 13.54 31.34 -23.51
C LEU A 12 14.55 30.17 -23.57
N LEU A 13 15.44 30.16 -22.58
CA LEU A 13 16.20 28.98 -22.19
C LEU A 13 15.31 28.20 -21.22
N PHE A 14 14.56 27.19 -21.68
CA PHE A 14 14.11 26.03 -20.89
C PHE A 14 13.11 25.18 -21.69
N LEU A 15 13.61 24.24 -22.49
CA LEU A 15 12.85 23.03 -22.85
C LEU A 15 13.77 21.83 -22.65
N LEU A 16 14.34 21.72 -21.45
CA LEU A 16 14.74 20.42 -20.91
C LEU A 16 13.44 19.70 -20.58
N GLY A 17 12.97 18.90 -21.53
CA GLY A 17 11.94 17.91 -21.30
C GLY A 17 12.46 16.91 -20.28
N VAL A 18 12.19 17.16 -19.00
CA VAL A 18 12.33 16.16 -17.94
C VAL A 18 11.27 15.12 -18.25
N SER A 19 11.65 14.10 -19.01
CA SER A 19 10.90 12.85 -19.09
C SER A 19 11.05 12.19 -17.73
N THR A 20 10.15 12.53 -16.81
CA THR A 20 9.92 11.73 -15.61
C THR A 20 9.50 10.36 -16.10
N SER A 21 10.47 9.46 -16.18
CA SER A 21 10.22 8.02 -16.26
C SER A 21 9.60 7.64 -14.92
N TYR A 22 8.30 7.85 -14.77
CA TYR A 22 7.55 7.30 -13.67
C TYR A 22 7.69 5.80 -13.84
N ALA A 23 8.55 5.18 -13.03
CA ALA A 23 8.61 3.72 -12.95
C ALA A 23 7.19 3.28 -12.64
N GLN A 24 6.49 2.73 -13.63
CA GLN A 24 5.15 2.21 -13.45
C GLN A 24 5.34 1.01 -12.52
N SER A 25 5.22 1.26 -11.22
CA SER A 25 5.23 0.26 -10.18
C SER A 25 4.05 -0.64 -10.47
N GLY A 26 4.30 -1.72 -11.23
CA GLY A 26 3.24 -2.61 -11.65
C GLY A 26 2.47 -3.11 -10.43
N THR A 27 1.17 -3.31 -10.61
CA THR A 27 0.35 -3.99 -9.62
C THR A 27 0.04 -5.40 -10.11
N THR A 28 -0.11 -6.32 -9.18
CA THR A 28 -0.68 -7.64 -9.43
C THR A 28 -2.09 -7.65 -8.89
N GLU A 29 -3.03 -8.14 -9.70
CA GLU A 29 -4.38 -8.39 -9.25
C GLU A 29 -4.45 -9.71 -8.46
N THR A 30 -5.09 -9.66 -7.30
CA THR A 30 -5.40 -10.83 -6.47
C THR A 30 -6.70 -10.56 -5.70
N THR A 31 -7.24 -11.54 -4.99
CA THR A 31 -8.33 -11.27 -4.05
C THR A 31 -7.78 -10.94 -2.66
N LEU A 32 -8.55 -10.20 -1.86
CA LEU A 32 -8.15 -10.00 -0.45
C LEU A 32 -8.02 -11.34 0.28
N HIS A 33 -8.83 -12.34 -0.06
CA HIS A 33 -8.75 -13.66 0.56
C HIS A 33 -7.43 -14.36 0.23
N ASP A 34 -7.08 -14.43 -1.04
CA ASP A 34 -5.87 -15.12 -1.49
C ASP A 34 -4.64 -14.41 -0.96
N PHE A 35 -4.61 -13.07 -0.99
CA PHE A 35 -3.51 -12.30 -0.40
C PHE A 35 -3.30 -12.62 1.09
N MET A 36 -4.39 -12.73 1.86
CA MET A 36 -4.31 -13.01 3.29
C MET A 36 -3.80 -14.43 3.57
N GLU A 37 -4.22 -15.42 2.79
CA GLU A 37 -3.74 -16.80 2.90
C GLU A 37 -2.28 -16.94 2.44
N ASP A 38 -1.92 -16.30 1.33
CA ASP A 38 -0.61 -16.46 0.71
C ASP A 38 0.49 -15.66 1.40
N TYR A 39 0.18 -14.51 2.00
CA TYR A 39 1.19 -13.62 2.56
C TYR A 39 0.95 -13.26 4.02
N THR A 40 -0.27 -12.87 4.40
CA THR A 40 -0.55 -12.43 5.78
C THR A 40 -0.44 -13.57 6.79
N LYS A 41 -0.94 -14.76 6.45
CA LYS A 41 -0.91 -15.94 7.33
C LYS A 41 0.52 -16.46 7.55
N PRO A 42 1.40 -16.60 6.53
CA PRO A 42 2.83 -16.86 6.74
C PRO A 42 3.52 -15.77 7.56
N ALA A 43 3.28 -14.48 7.25
CA ALA A 43 3.88 -13.37 7.98
C ALA A 43 3.47 -13.36 9.46
N SER A 44 2.22 -13.70 9.78
CA SER A 44 1.74 -13.85 11.16
C SER A 44 2.45 -14.97 11.92
N LYS A 45 2.71 -16.11 11.26
CA LYS A 45 3.51 -17.18 11.87
C LYS A 45 4.94 -16.76 12.15
N LYS A 46 5.56 -15.95 11.27
CA LYS A 46 6.91 -15.41 11.47
C LYS A 46 6.95 -14.35 12.57
N ALA A 47 5.93 -13.49 12.65
CA ALA A 47 5.80 -12.49 13.71
C ALA A 47 5.74 -13.12 15.11
N LYS A 48 5.08 -14.29 15.25
CA LYS A 48 5.08 -15.08 16.49
C LYS A 48 6.46 -15.61 16.88
N LYS A 49 7.36 -15.77 15.91
CA LYS A 49 8.75 -16.21 16.11
C LYS A 49 9.73 -15.03 16.27
N GLY A 50 9.24 -13.80 16.26
CA GLY A 50 10.04 -12.58 16.44
C GLY A 50 10.26 -11.75 15.17
N ASP A 51 10.08 -12.32 13.98
CA ASP A 51 10.21 -11.57 12.72
C ASP A 51 8.89 -10.88 12.34
N LYS A 52 8.77 -9.63 12.77
CA LYS A 52 7.55 -8.82 12.62
C LYS A 52 7.51 -8.01 11.31
N VAL A 53 8.63 -7.87 10.61
CA VAL A 53 8.79 -6.87 9.53
C VAL A 53 7.77 -7.09 8.40
N ALA A 54 7.58 -8.35 7.99
CA ALA A 54 6.62 -8.69 6.94
C ALA A 54 5.17 -8.36 7.34
N LEU A 55 4.79 -8.68 8.57
CA LEU A 55 3.43 -8.43 9.05
C LEU A 55 3.17 -6.93 9.24
N GLU A 56 4.13 -6.18 9.78
CA GLU A 56 4.01 -4.72 9.93
C GLU A 56 3.78 -4.04 8.58
N ARG A 57 4.52 -4.46 7.55
CA ARG A 57 4.38 -3.89 6.21
C ARG A 57 3.02 -4.23 5.60
N ILE A 58 2.52 -5.45 5.80
CA ILE A 58 1.16 -5.81 5.41
C ILE A 58 0.13 -4.94 6.13
N LEU A 59 0.24 -4.78 7.45
CA LEU A 59 -0.75 -4.04 8.25
C LEU A 59 -0.83 -2.55 7.87
N LYS A 60 0.23 -1.97 7.31
CA LYS A 60 0.20 -0.60 6.76
C LYS A 60 -0.60 -0.49 5.46
N GLU A 61 -0.65 -1.55 4.67
CA GLU A 61 -1.32 -1.58 3.35
C GLU A 61 -2.77 -2.07 3.42
N VAL A 62 -3.06 -3.01 4.31
CA VAL A 62 -4.40 -3.64 4.42
C VAL A 62 -5.56 -2.63 4.51
N PRO A 63 -5.47 -1.51 5.25
CA PRO A 63 -6.55 -0.50 5.28
C PRO A 63 -6.87 0.11 3.91
N ASN A 64 -5.90 0.21 3.00
CA ASN A 64 -6.11 0.75 1.64
C ASN A 64 -7.05 -0.13 0.83
N TRP A 65 -7.13 -1.43 1.16
CA TRP A 65 -8.04 -2.36 0.54
C TRP A 65 -9.40 -2.41 1.22
N ALA A 66 -9.66 -1.72 2.32
CA ALA A 66 -11.01 -1.68 2.88
C ALA A 66 -12.00 -1.00 1.91
N LEU A 67 -13.29 -1.28 2.07
CA LEU A 67 -14.37 -0.46 1.50
C LEU A 67 -14.25 0.95 2.08
N ASP A 68 -14.59 1.98 1.29
CA ASP A 68 -14.34 3.38 1.66
C ASP A 68 -14.91 3.76 3.03
N GLU A 69 -16.13 3.31 3.33
CA GLU A 69 -16.80 3.53 4.63
C GLU A 69 -16.10 2.86 5.82
N GLN A 70 -15.25 1.87 5.55
CA GLN A 70 -14.59 1.04 6.56
C GLN A 70 -13.09 1.34 6.68
N LYS A 71 -12.51 2.10 5.74
CA LYS A 71 -11.08 2.46 5.71
C LYS A 71 -10.61 3.07 7.03
N THR A 72 -11.36 4.02 7.59
CA THR A 72 -11.01 4.67 8.86
C THR A 72 -10.92 3.67 10.01
N LYS A 73 -11.94 2.81 10.17
CA LYS A 73 -11.95 1.81 11.24
C LYS A 73 -10.90 0.72 11.04
N TRP A 74 -10.65 0.28 9.80
CA TRP A 74 -9.56 -0.65 9.49
C TRP A 74 -8.22 -0.04 9.88
N LYS A 75 -8.00 1.23 9.53
CA LYS A 75 -6.80 1.97 9.90
C LYS A 75 -6.65 2.10 11.40
N GLU A 76 -7.71 2.40 12.14
CA GLU A 76 -7.66 2.44 13.61
C GLU A 76 -7.27 1.08 14.21
N ILE A 77 -7.80 -0.02 13.68
CA ILE A 77 -7.47 -1.37 14.16
C ILE A 77 -6.00 -1.69 13.86
N THR A 78 -5.49 -1.37 12.67
CA THR A 78 -4.08 -1.61 12.31
C THR A 78 -3.13 -0.71 13.08
N ASP A 79 -3.46 0.57 13.23
CA ASP A 79 -2.61 1.53 13.94
C ASP A 79 -2.51 1.20 15.43
N LYS A 80 -3.62 0.78 16.07
CA LYS A 80 -3.60 0.29 17.46
C LYS A 80 -2.70 -0.92 17.64
N ALA A 81 -2.75 -1.89 16.71
CA ALA A 81 -1.92 -3.09 16.77
C ALA A 81 -0.44 -2.81 16.51
N LEU A 82 -0.14 -1.89 15.57
CA LEU A 82 1.21 -1.42 15.31
C LEU A 82 1.79 -0.68 16.53
N ALA A 83 0.99 0.18 17.17
CA ALA A 83 1.41 0.92 18.36
C ALA A 83 1.62 0.03 19.59
N SER A 84 0.80 -1.01 19.77
CA SER A 84 0.94 -1.95 20.89
C SER A 84 2.03 -3.02 20.66
N GLY A 85 2.45 -3.20 19.41
CA GLY A 85 3.35 -4.29 19.01
C GLY A 85 2.69 -5.69 19.00
N ASP A 86 1.39 -5.77 19.33
CA ASP A 86 0.55 -6.96 19.20
C ASP A 86 -0.13 -6.97 17.83
N LEU A 87 0.66 -7.30 16.81
CA LEU A 87 0.23 -7.32 15.42
C LEU A 87 -0.87 -8.37 15.15
N GLU A 88 -0.92 -9.44 15.94
CA GLU A 88 -1.92 -10.50 15.77
C GLU A 88 -3.33 -10.01 16.14
N SER A 89 -3.42 -9.07 17.08
CA SER A 89 -4.69 -8.43 17.45
C SER A 89 -5.37 -7.78 16.25
N SER A 90 -4.62 -7.21 15.30
CA SER A 90 -5.19 -6.53 14.14
C SER A 90 -6.04 -7.47 13.29
N CYS A 91 -5.47 -8.61 12.85
CA CYS A 91 -6.17 -9.57 12.02
C CYS A 91 -7.39 -10.18 12.74
N LYS A 92 -7.25 -10.46 14.05
CA LYS A 92 -8.36 -10.99 14.87
C LYS A 92 -9.50 -9.99 15.00
N ASN A 93 -9.19 -8.73 15.28
CA ASN A 93 -10.19 -7.67 15.45
C ASN A 93 -10.88 -7.34 14.12
N CYS A 94 -10.12 -7.20 13.03
CA CYS A 94 -10.70 -7.01 11.69
C CYS A 94 -11.60 -8.19 11.29
N HIS A 95 -11.17 -9.44 11.52
CA HIS A 95 -11.99 -10.60 11.19
C HIS A 95 -13.26 -10.69 12.04
N LYS A 96 -13.20 -10.31 13.33
CA LYS A 96 -14.36 -10.30 14.23
C LYS A 96 -15.37 -9.24 13.81
N GLU A 97 -14.91 -8.01 13.58
CA GLU A 97 -15.75 -6.86 13.26
C GLU A 97 -16.40 -7.00 11.87
N TYR A 98 -15.62 -7.44 10.88
CA TYR A 98 -16.04 -7.45 9.47
C TYR A 98 -16.32 -8.85 8.93
N LYS A 99 -16.62 -9.84 9.78
CA LYS A 99 -16.82 -11.23 9.35
C LYS A 99 -17.90 -11.38 8.27
N LYS A 100 -19.01 -10.64 8.41
CA LYS A 100 -20.16 -10.70 7.50
C LYS A 100 -19.81 -10.08 6.15
N GLU A 101 -19.24 -8.88 6.18
CA GLU A 101 -18.78 -8.11 5.03
C GLU A 101 -17.64 -8.82 4.32
N TYR A 102 -16.79 -9.53 5.06
CA TYR A 102 -15.72 -10.35 4.50
C TYR A 102 -16.28 -11.46 3.62
N LYS A 103 -17.26 -12.20 4.11
CA LYS A 103 -17.92 -13.26 3.32
C LYS A 103 -18.70 -12.70 2.14
N LYS A 104 -19.38 -11.56 2.32
CA LYS A 104 -20.26 -10.95 1.32
C LYS A 104 -19.48 -10.25 0.19
N SER A 105 -18.46 -9.46 0.57
CA SER A 105 -17.80 -8.52 -0.33
C SER A 105 -16.30 -8.81 -0.44
N TYR A 106 -15.56 -8.89 0.66
CA TYR A 106 -14.09 -8.91 0.56
C TYR A 106 -13.50 -10.22 0.00
N ARG A 107 -14.13 -11.38 0.25
CA ARG A 107 -13.57 -12.68 -0.12
C ARG A 107 -13.31 -12.82 -1.63
N LYS A 108 -14.16 -12.22 -2.46
CA LYS A 108 -14.09 -12.33 -3.92
C LYS A 108 -13.67 -11.02 -4.59
N ARG A 109 -13.47 -9.95 -3.82
CA ARG A 109 -13.19 -8.64 -4.38
C ARG A 109 -11.74 -8.57 -4.84
N PRO A 110 -11.48 -8.21 -6.11
CA PRO A 110 -10.13 -8.00 -6.60
C PRO A 110 -9.52 -6.78 -5.89
N ILE A 111 -8.24 -6.89 -5.58
CA ILE A 111 -7.40 -5.83 -5.05
C ILE A 111 -6.17 -5.72 -5.93
N GLN A 112 -5.66 -4.50 -6.06
CA GLN A 112 -4.40 -4.24 -6.73
C GLN A 112 -3.32 -4.12 -5.66
N VAL A 113 -2.34 -5.01 -5.72
CA VAL A 113 -1.22 -5.05 -4.78
C VAL A 113 0.05 -4.65 -5.52
N SER A 114 0.85 -3.75 -4.96
CA SER A 114 2.09 -3.33 -5.61
C SER A 114 3.05 -4.52 -5.77
N ASN A 115 3.70 -4.60 -6.94
CA ASN A 115 4.71 -5.63 -7.19
C ASN A 115 5.91 -5.50 -6.25
N GLU A 116 6.18 -4.30 -5.73
CA GLU A 116 7.17 -4.08 -4.68
C GLU A 116 6.79 -4.82 -3.41
N LEU A 117 5.55 -4.67 -2.93
CA LEU A 117 5.08 -5.38 -1.74
C LEU A 117 5.12 -6.89 -1.96
N ILE A 118 4.66 -7.38 -3.11
CA ILE A 118 4.70 -8.82 -3.42
C ILE A 118 6.14 -9.34 -3.44
N SER A 119 7.06 -8.61 -4.08
CA SER A 119 8.47 -9.02 -4.16
C SER A 119 9.10 -9.06 -2.77
N PHE A 120 8.85 -8.05 -1.94
CA PHE A 120 9.27 -8.02 -0.55
C PHE A 120 8.73 -9.23 0.22
N LEU A 121 7.42 -9.50 0.14
CA LEU A 121 6.78 -10.60 0.87
C LEU A 121 7.21 -11.99 0.39
N LYS A 122 7.56 -12.14 -0.90
CA LYS A 122 8.14 -13.38 -1.44
C LYS A 122 9.54 -13.64 -0.89
N ASN A 123 10.35 -12.59 -0.76
CA ASN A 123 11.70 -12.69 -0.18
C ASN A 123 11.66 -12.89 1.35
N SER A 124 10.57 -12.45 1.99
CA SER A 124 10.29 -12.68 3.40
C SER A 124 9.50 -13.98 3.66
N LYS A 125 9.25 -14.83 2.66
CA LYS A 125 8.42 -16.04 2.80
C LYS A 125 9.15 -17.19 3.49
#